data_AF-A0A381ZIE5-F1
#
_entry.id   AF-A0A381ZIE5-F1
#
_cell.length_a   1.000
_cell.length_b   1.000
_cell.length_c   1.000
_cell.angle_alpha   90.00
_cell.angle_beta   90.00
_cell.angle_gamma   90.00
#
_symmetry.space_group_name_H-M   'P 1'
#
loop_
_entity.id
_entity.type
_entity.pdbx_description
1 polymer ?
#
loop_
_entity_poly.entity_id
_entity_poly.type
_entity_poly.pdbx_seq_one_letter_code
_entity_poly.pdbx_strand_id
1 'polypeptide(L)'
;MAFEINGRTYETDEEGYLADLSDWSTEVAGYMAIEDDCDLSENHWEVINFLRDYYEEYQIAPAVRVLTKAIGKRLGKDKGNSKYL
;
A
#
# COMPACT_ATOMS: atom_id res chain seq x y z
N MET A 1 14.07 7.70 -7.37
CA MET A 1 14.32 9.05 -6.79
C MET A 1 14.62 8.86 -5.31
N ALA A 2 14.67 9.91 -4.48
CA ALA A 2 14.82 9.76 -3.03
C ALA A 2 14.09 10.85 -2.27
N PHE A 3 13.63 10.54 -1.06
CA PHE A 3 13.03 11.50 -0.13
C PHE A 3 13.57 11.31 1.30
N GLU A 4 13.38 12.31 2.15
CA GLU A 4 13.90 12.29 3.52
C GLU A 4 12.77 12.39 4.55
N ILE A 5 12.80 11.51 5.55
CA ILE A 5 11.92 11.56 6.72
C ILE A 5 12.80 11.43 7.96
N ASN A 6 12.67 12.37 8.90
CA ASN A 6 13.41 12.36 10.18
C ASN A 6 14.95 12.22 10.03
N GLY A 7 15.54 12.79 8.96
CA GLY A 7 16.98 12.70 8.69
C GLY A 7 17.45 11.36 8.10
N ARG A 8 16.51 10.46 7.75
CA ARG A 8 16.79 9.22 7.01
C ARG A 8 16.32 9.37 5.57
N THR A 9 17.18 8.99 4.63
CA THR A 9 16.89 8.96 3.20
C THR A 9 16.27 7.63 2.81
N TYR A 10 15.25 7.68 1.97
CA TYR A 10 14.53 6.55 1.41
C TYR A 10 14.62 6.61 -0.11
N GLU A 11 15.08 5.52 -0.71
CA GLU A 11 15.22 5.42 -2.16
C GLU A 11 13.94 4.88 -2.81
N THR A 12 13.60 5.41 -3.96
CA THR A 12 12.53 4.92 -4.83
C THR A 12 13.06 4.60 -6.21
N ASP A 13 12.34 3.78 -6.97
CA ASP A 13 12.62 3.58 -8.39
C ASP A 13 12.14 4.78 -9.25
N GLU A 14 12.16 4.61 -10.57
CA GLU A 14 11.71 5.64 -11.51
C GLU A 14 10.19 5.83 -11.52
N GLU A 15 9.43 4.83 -11.08
CA GLU A 15 7.95 4.87 -10.99
C GLU A 15 7.46 5.33 -9.61
N GLY A 16 8.37 5.53 -8.65
CA GLY A 16 8.06 6.01 -7.30
C GLY A 16 7.83 4.90 -6.28
N TYR A 17 8.09 3.62 -6.62
CA TYR A 17 8.01 2.53 -5.66
C TYR A 17 9.23 2.54 -4.73
N LEU A 18 9.00 2.23 -3.45
CA LEU A 18 10.08 2.09 -2.46
C LEU A 18 11.07 1.00 -2.89
N ALA A 19 12.34 1.35 -3.00
CA ALA A 19 13.38 0.48 -3.54
C ALA A 19 13.74 -0.67 -2.56
N ASP A 20 13.64 -0.43 -1.26
CA ASP A 20 13.84 -1.44 -0.22
C ASP A 20 12.55 -1.63 0.60
N LEU A 21 11.95 -2.82 0.49
CA LEU A 21 10.72 -3.14 1.19
C LEU A 21 10.87 -3.14 2.73
N SER A 22 12.09 -3.35 3.23
CA SER A 22 12.39 -3.35 4.67
C SER A 22 12.36 -1.94 5.27
N ASP A 23 12.43 -0.91 4.43
CA ASP A 23 12.28 0.48 4.84
C ASP A 23 10.82 0.88 5.05
N TRP A 24 9.86 0.04 4.64
CA TRP A 24 8.44 0.36 4.75
C TRP A 24 8.01 0.55 6.21
N SER A 25 7.29 1.64 6.45
CA SER A 25 6.60 1.93 7.70
C SER A 25 5.32 2.70 7.40
N THR A 26 4.44 2.85 8.40
CA THR A 26 3.24 3.69 8.27
C THR A 26 3.60 5.15 8.00
N GLU A 27 4.73 5.63 8.54
CA GLU A 27 5.23 7.00 8.29
C GLU A 27 5.66 7.17 6.83
N VAL A 28 6.40 6.19 6.29
CA VAL A 28 6.84 6.18 4.89
C VAL A 28 5.64 6.15 3.95
N ALA A 29 4.69 5.25 4.18
CA ALA A 29 3.48 5.16 3.36
C ALA A 29 2.62 6.44 3.45
N GLY A 30 2.55 7.06 4.62
CA GLY A 30 1.85 8.34 4.81
C GLY A 30 2.52 9.48 4.04
N TYR A 31 3.85 9.58 4.08
CA TYR A 31 4.60 10.57 3.30
C TYR A 31 4.39 10.39 1.79
N MET A 32 4.56 9.16 1.29
CA MET A 32 4.35 8.86 -0.14
C MET A 32 2.94 9.20 -0.61
N ALA A 33 1.92 8.94 0.21
CA ALA A 33 0.55 9.28 -0.13
C ALA A 33 0.30 10.80 -0.20
N ILE A 34 0.94 11.59 0.67
CA ILE A 34 0.85 13.06 0.63
C ILE A 34 1.50 13.60 -0.66
N GLU A 35 2.64 13.05 -1.07
CA GLU A 35 3.28 13.42 -2.35
C GLU A 35 2.38 13.10 -3.56
N ASP A 36 1.54 12.06 -3.44
CA ASP A 36 0.53 11.66 -4.44
C ASP A 36 -0.83 12.37 -4.27
N ASP A 37 -0.91 13.44 -3.45
CA ASP A 37 -2.13 14.20 -3.15
C ASP A 37 -3.28 13.31 -2.62
N CYS A 38 -2.92 12.32 -1.78
CA CYS A 38 -3.83 11.31 -1.25
C CYS A 38 -3.81 11.26 0.29
N ASP A 39 -4.96 11.49 0.91
CA ASP A 39 -5.15 11.30 2.35
C ASP A 39 -5.50 9.84 2.69
N LEU A 40 -4.64 9.17 3.45
CA LEU A 40 -4.86 7.79 3.88
C LEU A 40 -5.88 7.67 5.02
N SER A 41 -7.16 7.58 4.64
CA SER A 41 -8.26 7.14 5.52
C SER A 41 -8.08 5.71 6.04
N GLU A 42 -8.87 5.32 7.05
CA GLU A 42 -8.91 3.94 7.58
C GLU A 42 -9.16 2.89 6.48
N ASN A 43 -10.00 3.22 5.51
CA ASN A 43 -10.30 2.35 4.37
C ASN A 43 -9.08 2.10 3.47
N HIS A 44 -8.21 3.10 3.29
CA HIS A 44 -6.96 2.94 2.54
C HIS A 44 -5.99 2.04 3.30
N TRP A 45 -5.88 2.25 4.62
CA TRP A 45 -5.03 1.42 5.48
C TRP A 45 -5.44 -0.04 5.51
N GLU A 46 -6.75 -0.35 5.47
CA GLU A 46 -7.22 -1.73 5.36
C GLU A 46 -6.69 -2.42 4.09
N VAL A 47 -6.65 -1.71 2.96
CA VAL A 47 -6.15 -2.24 1.68
C VAL A 47 -4.63 -2.34 1.66
N ILE A 48 -3.92 -1.30 2.14
CA ILE A 48 -2.45 -1.29 2.24
C ILE A 48 -1.98 -2.45 3.13
N ASN A 49 -2.56 -2.59 4.32
CA ASN A 49 -2.20 -3.66 5.24
C ASN A 49 -2.55 -5.04 4.67
N PHE A 50 -3.67 -5.17 3.95
CA PHE A 50 -3.97 -6.41 3.23
C PHE A 50 -2.89 -6.76 2.20
N LEU A 51 -2.43 -5.79 1.41
CA LEU A 51 -1.36 -6.01 0.41
C LEU A 51 -0.04 -6.39 1.08
N ARG A 52 0.29 -5.79 2.23
CA ARG A 52 1.47 -6.13 3.03
C ARG A 52 1.40 -7.55 3.56
N ASP A 53 0.30 -7.93 4.20
CA ASP A 53 0.06 -9.29 4.70
C ASP A 53 0.17 -10.31 3.55
N TYR A 54 -0.45 -10.00 2.41
CA TYR A 54 -0.44 -10.88 1.24
C TYR A 54 0.99 -11.02 0.67
N TYR A 55 1.75 -9.94 0.59
CA TYR A 55 3.13 -10.03 0.12
C TYR A 55 4.01 -10.80 1.10
N GLU A 56 3.84 -10.60 2.41
CA GLU A 56 4.57 -11.36 3.43
C GLU A 56 4.32 -12.87 3.29
N GLU A 57 3.06 -13.27 3.05
CA GLU A 57 2.67 -14.68 2.91
C GLU A 57 3.09 -15.30 1.57
N TYR A 58 2.86 -14.58 0.45
CA TYR A 58 2.98 -15.15 -0.90
C TYR A 58 4.20 -14.66 -1.69
N GLN A 59 4.93 -13.66 -1.18
CA GLN A 59 6.08 -13.02 -1.84
C GLN A 59 5.77 -12.50 -3.25
N ILE A 60 4.51 -12.13 -3.48
CA ILE A 60 4.02 -11.61 -4.75
C ILE A 60 2.83 -10.68 -4.51
N ALA A 61 2.74 -9.59 -5.27
CA ALA A 61 1.57 -8.72 -5.25
C ALA A 61 0.35 -9.43 -5.89
N PRO A 62 -0.85 -9.36 -5.29
CA PRO A 62 -2.04 -9.97 -5.87
C PRO A 62 -2.50 -9.20 -7.11
N ALA A 63 -2.94 -9.92 -8.15
CA ALA A 63 -3.65 -9.28 -9.25
C ALA A 63 -4.96 -8.61 -8.76
N VAL A 64 -5.40 -7.53 -9.40
CA VAL A 64 -6.60 -6.75 -9.02
C VAL A 64 -7.84 -7.62 -8.78
N ARG A 65 -8.05 -8.66 -9.60
CA ARG A 65 -9.16 -9.61 -9.43
C ARG A 65 -9.06 -10.42 -8.13
N VAL A 66 -7.85 -10.81 -7.75
CA VAL A 66 -7.57 -11.52 -6.50
C VAL A 66 -7.76 -10.57 -5.33
N LEU A 67 -7.18 -9.37 -5.42
CA LEU A 67 -7.35 -8.30 -4.43
C LEU A 67 -8.83 -8.03 -4.13
N THR A 68 -9.62 -7.72 -5.16
CA THR A 68 -11.06 -7.41 -5.03
C THR A 68 -11.82 -8.53 -4.34
N LYS A 69 -11.56 -9.79 -4.73
CA LYS A 69 -12.22 -10.97 -4.14
C LYS A 69 -11.78 -11.21 -2.69
N ALA A 70 -10.50 -11.00 -2.39
CA ALA A 70 -9.95 -11.22 -1.06
C ALA A 70 -10.39 -10.14 -0.06
N ILE A 71 -10.38 -8.87 -0.49
CA ILE A 71 -10.96 -7.74 0.24
C ILE A 71 -12.46 -7.99 0.51
N GLY A 72 -13.22 -8.41 -0.50
CA GLY A 72 -14.64 -8.73 -0.33
C GLY A 72 -14.92 -9.85 0.67
N LYS A 73 -13.99 -10.80 0.81
CA LYS A 73 -14.06 -11.88 1.81
C LYS A 73 -13.65 -11.43 3.21
N ARG A 74 -12.61 -10.58 3.32
CA ARG A 74 -12.03 -10.15 4.61
C ARG A 74 -12.82 -9.02 5.24
N LEU A 75 -13.27 -8.05 4.44
CA LEU A 75 -13.81 -6.78 4.90
C LEU A 75 -15.30 -6.58 4.58
N GLY A 76 -15.89 -7.45 3.77
CA GLY A 76 -17.31 -7.40 3.39
C GLY A 76 -17.55 -7.13 1.91
N LYS A 77 -18.71 -7.56 1.40
CA LYS A 77 -19.05 -7.49 -0.04
C LYS A 77 -19.13 -6.05 -0.56
N ASP A 78 -19.46 -5.11 0.30
CA ASP A 78 -19.54 -3.68 0.05
C ASP A 78 -18.16 -3.03 -0.19
N LYS A 79 -17.07 -3.64 0.30
CA LYS A 79 -15.69 -3.19 0.09
C LYS A 79 -14.98 -3.96 -1.03
N GLY A 80 -15.43 -5.16 -1.38
CA GLY A 80 -14.84 -6.00 -2.42
C GLY A 80 -15.33 -5.70 -3.85
N ASN A 81 -15.26 -4.45 -4.30
CA ASN A 81 -15.70 -4.06 -5.64
C ASN A 81 -14.86 -2.90 -6.22
N SER A 82 -14.95 -2.71 -7.53
CA SER A 82 -14.19 -1.71 -8.30
C SER A 82 -14.61 -0.26 -8.08
N LYS A 83 -15.60 -0.01 -7.22
CA LYS A 83 -15.96 1.36 -6.82
C LYS A 83 -15.26 1.73 -5.51
N TYR A 84 -15.01 0.74 -4.66
CA TYR A 84 -14.29 0.91 -3.41
C TYR A 84 -12.77 0.89 -3.62
N LEU A 85 -12.30 -0.01 -4.50
CA LEU A 85 -10.92 -0.10 -4.97
C LEU A 85 -10.75 0.66 -6.28
#